data_AF-A0A7Y3NB19-F1
#
_entry.id   AF-A0A7Y3NB19-F1
#
_cell.length_a   1.000
_cell.length_b   1.000
_cell.length_c   1.000
_cell.angle_alpha   90.00
_cell.angle_beta   90.00
_cell.angle_gamma   90.00
#
_symmetry.space_group_name_H-M   'P 1'
#
loop_
_entity.id
_entity.type
_entity.pdbx_description
1 polymer ?
#
loop_
_entity_poly.entity_id
_entity_poly.type
_entity_poly.pdbx_seq_one_letter_code
_entity_poly.pdbx_strand_id
1 'polypeptide(L)' 'APAGAMVLMAMAAYFAGVVQAPLTALVIVTEMTGNRALTLPLMAVVLIGRAASALVCRRSLYHTLAKVFIARADPAGH' A
#
# COMPACT_ATOMS: atom_id res chain seq x y z
N ALA A 1 -7.58 -25.22 -0.38
CA ALA A 1 -7.52 -23.96 -1.16
C ALA A 1 -6.65 -22.87 -0.48
N PRO A 2 -5.34 -23.08 -0.26
CA PRO A 2 -4.45 -22.07 0.33
C PRO A 2 -3.93 -21.01 -0.65
N ALA A 3 -3.90 -21.31 -1.96
CA ALA A 3 -3.32 -20.42 -2.98
C ALA A 3 -4.04 -19.07 -3.09
N GLY A 4 -5.38 -19.06 -3.04
CA GLY A 4 -6.17 -17.81 -3.15
C GLY A 4 -5.88 -16.83 -2.02
N ALA A 5 -5.82 -17.32 -0.77
CA ALA A 5 -5.47 -16.48 0.38
C ALA A 5 -4.06 -15.89 0.26
N MET A 6 -3.11 -16.66 -0.27
CA MET A 6 -1.74 -16.19 -0.49
C MET A 6 -1.66 -15.10 -1.54
N VAL A 7 -2.41 -15.23 -2.65
CA VAL A 7 -2.52 -14.19 -3.68
C VAL A 7 -3.13 -12.91 -3.10
N LEU A 8 -4.22 -13.02 -2.35
CA LEU A 8 -4.86 -11.89 -1.67
C LEU A 8 -3.91 -11.16 -0.70
N MET A 9 -3.16 -11.92 0.10
CA MET A 9 -2.14 -11.36 0.98
C MET A 9 -1.04 -10.64 0.19
N ALA A 10 -0.54 -11.22 -0.90
CA ALA A 10 0.48 -10.60 -1.75
C ALA A 10 -0.03 -9.30 -2.40
N MET A 11 -1.26 -9.29 -2.91
CA MET A 11 -1.88 -8.09 -3.48
C MET A 11 -2.00 -6.97 -2.43
N ALA A 12 -2.49 -7.30 -1.24
CA ALA A 12 -2.63 -6.35 -0.14
C ALA A 12 -1.26 -5.78 0.29
N ALA A 13 -0.25 -6.65 0.43
CA ALA A 13 1.12 -6.26 0.79
C ALA A 13 1.72 -5.28 -0.21
N TYR A 14 1.59 -5.57 -1.51
CA TYR A 14 2.09 -4.72 -2.57
C TYR A 14 1.44 -3.33 -2.52
N PHE A 15 0.11 -3.28 -2.46
CA PHE A 15 -0.61 -2.02 -2.45
C PHE A 15 -0.28 -1.17 -1.22
N ALA A 16 -0.24 -1.78 -0.03
CA ALA A 16 0.19 -1.11 1.20
C ALA A 16 1.65 -0.66 1.16
N GLY A 17 2.55 -1.43 0.53
CA GLY A 17 3.95 -1.10 0.38
C GLY A 17 4.20 0.09 -0.55
N VAL A 18 3.60 0.10 -1.73
CA VAL A 18 3.79 1.17 -2.74
C VAL A 18 3.22 2.50 -2.27
N VAL A 19 2.00 2.46 -1.72
CA VAL A 19 1.26 3.65 -1.29
C VAL A 19 1.67 4.09 0.11
N GLN A 20 2.21 3.18 0.92
CA GLN A 20 2.52 3.38 2.35
C GLN A 20 1.28 3.73 3.20
N ALA A 21 0.08 3.31 2.76
CA ALA A 21 -1.21 3.50 3.43
C ALA A 21 -1.85 2.14 3.81
N PRO A 22 -1.42 1.50 4.91
CA PRO A 22 -1.80 0.12 5.23
C PRO A 22 -3.29 -0.04 5.61
N LEU A 23 -3.89 0.95 6.27
CA LEU A 23 -5.31 0.90 6.65
C LEU A 23 -6.22 0.98 5.43
N THR A 24 -5.91 1.87 4.48
CA THR A 24 -6.66 2.00 3.22
C THR A 24 -6.58 0.71 2.39
N ALA A 25 -5.39 0.12 2.30
CA ALA A 25 -5.19 -1.16 1.62
C ALA A 25 -5.97 -2.31 2.27
N LEU A 26 -5.97 -2.37 3.61
CA LEU A 26 -6.72 -3.37 4.35
C LEU A 26 -8.22 -3.29 4.06
N VAL A 27 -8.82 -2.09 4.20
CA VAL A 27 -10.27 -1.90 3.98
C VAL A 27 -10.66 -2.29 2.56
N ILE A 28 -9.91 -1.84 1.54
CA ILE A 28 -10.22 -2.17 0.14
C ILE A 28 -10.21 -3.68 -0.08
N VAL A 29 -9.18 -4.39 0.39
CA VAL A 29 -9.08 -5.84 0.20
C VAL A 29 -10.17 -6.56 1.00
N THR A 30 -10.44 -6.17 2.25
CA THR A 30 -11.48 -6.83 3.05
C THR A 30 -12.89 -6.65 2.47
N GLU A 31 -13.20 -5.48 1.91
CA GLU A 31 -14.47 -5.22 1.24
C GLU A 31 -14.60 -6.02 -0.06
N MET A 32 -13.55 -6.06 -0.89
CA MET A 32 -13.57 -6.78 -2.18
C MET A 32 -13.61 -8.30 -2.01
N THR A 33 -13.05 -8.83 -0.93
CA THR A 33 -12.98 -10.28 -0.72
C THR A 33 -14.19 -10.83 0.03
N GLY A 34 -14.94 -9.98 0.76
CA GLY A 34 -16.08 -10.39 1.59
C GLY A 34 -15.76 -11.36 2.74
N ASN A 35 -14.49 -11.78 2.89
CA ASN A 35 -14.06 -12.81 3.84
C ASN A 35 -13.37 -12.20 5.06
N ARG A 36 -14.18 -11.90 6.09
CA ARG A 36 -13.73 -11.29 7.35
C ARG A 36 -12.78 -12.18 8.17
N ALA A 37 -12.76 -13.49 7.92
CA ALA A 37 -11.82 -14.39 8.60
C ALA A 37 -10.35 -14.10 8.23
N LEU A 38 -10.11 -13.47 7.08
CA LEU A 38 -8.77 -13.09 6.61
C LEU A 38 -8.32 -11.70 7.08
N THR A 39 -9.15 -10.94 7.79
CA THR A 39 -8.83 -9.55 8.17
C THR A 39 -7.58 -9.45 9.05
N LEU A 40 -7.47 -10.30 10.08
CA LEU A 40 -6.30 -10.36 10.96
C LEU A 40 -4.99 -10.70 10.20
N PRO A 41 -4.92 -11.80 9.42
CA PRO A 41 -3.70 -12.10 8.65
C PRO A 41 -3.40 -11.04 7.58
N LEU A 42 -4.41 -10.46 6.93
CA LEU A 42 -4.22 -9.35 5.99
C LEU A 42 -3.61 -8.12 6.69
N MET A 43 -4.09 -7.78 7.89
CA MET A 43 -3.57 -6.66 8.67
C MET A 43 -2.08 -6.84 8.99
N ALA A 44 -1.68 -8.04 9.43
CA ALA A 44 -0.27 -8.34 9.66
C ALA A 44 0.57 -8.16 8.38
N VAL A 45 0.07 -8.69 7.26
CA VAL A 45 0.77 -8.63 5.97
C VAL A 45 0.91 -7.21 5.44
N VAL A 46 -0.13 -6.36 5.50
CA VAL A 46 -0.04 -4.97 5.03
C VAL A 46 0.89 -4.12 5.89
N LEU A 47 0.96 -4.40 7.20
CA LEU A 47 1.89 -3.71 8.10
C LEU A 47 3.33 -4.10 7.80
N ILE A 48 3.59 -5.39 7.59
CA ILE A 48 4.92 -5.89 7.20
C ILE A 48 5.32 -5.32 5.83
N GLY A 49 4.43 -5.35 4.84
CA GLY A 49 4.70 -4.80 3.51
C GLY A 49 5.01 -3.31 3.54
N ARG A 50 4.26 -2.52 4.33
CA ARG A 50 4.52 -1.09 4.54
C ARG A 50 5.84 -0.86 5.28
N ALA A 51 6.16 -1.64 6.31
CA ALA A 51 7.41 -1.53 7.05
C ALA A 51 8.63 -1.86 6.16
N ALA A 52 8.58 -2.97 5.43
CA ALA A 52 9.61 -3.36 4.48
C ALA A 52 9.82 -2.29 3.40
N SER A 53 8.72 -1.77 2.84
CA SER A 53 8.76 -0.66 1.88
C SER A 53 9.37 0.59 2.49
N ALA A 54 9.00 0.98 3.72
CA ALA A 54 9.56 2.17 4.36
C ALA A 54 11.06 2.08 4.65
N LEU A 55 11.58 0.86 4.86
CA LEU A 55 13.01 0.60 5.03
C LEU A 55 13.78 0.77 3.70
N VAL A 56 13.21 0.33 2.58
CA VAL A 56 13.85 0.40 1.25
C VAL A 56 13.60 1.76 0.59
N CYS A 57 12.34 2.19 0.52
CA CYS A 57 11.85 3.41 -0.09
C CYS A 57 11.17 4.31 0.94
N ARG A 58 11.88 5.31 1.47
CA ARG A 58 11.34 6.18 2.54
C ARG A 58 10.20 7.12 2.11
N ARG A 59 9.96 7.29 0.80
CA ARG A 59 8.88 8.14 0.27
C ARG A 59 7.85 7.28 -0.46
N SER A 60 6.57 7.52 -0.18
CA SER A 60 5.49 6.90 -0.93
C SER A 60 5.50 7.32 -2.40
N LEU A 61 4.96 6.45 -3.26
CA LEU A 61 4.88 6.72 -4.70
C LEU A 61 4.10 8.01 -4.99
N TYR A 62 2.94 8.20 -4.35
CA TYR A 62 2.14 9.40 -4.54
C TYR A 62 2.86 10.68 -4.11
N HIS A 63 3.59 10.64 -3.00
CA HIS A 63 4.36 11.79 -2.55
C HIS A 63 5.50 12.14 -3.52
N THR A 64 6.09 11.13 -4.16
CA THR A 64 7.14 11.34 -5.17
C THR A 64 6.56 11.91 -6.46
N LEU A 65 5.43 11.39 -6.93
CA LEU A 65 4.72 11.92 -8.11
C LEU A 65 4.26 13.37 -7.89
N ALA A 66 3.70 13.68 -6.72
CA ALA A 66 3.26 15.04 -6.38
C ALA A 66 4.39 16.07 -6.51
N LYS A 67 5.61 15.73 -6.07
CA LYS A 67 6.77 16.62 -6.20
C LYS A 67 7.12 16.95 -7.64
N VAL A 68 7.00 15.96 -8.53
CA VAL A 68 7.25 16.15 -9.96
C VAL A 68 6.21 17.08 -10.57
N PHE A 69 4.94 16.94 -10.20
CA PHE A 69 3.88 17.84 -10.67
C PHE A 69 4.04 19.27 -10.15
N ILE A 70 4.35 19.43 -8.86
CA ILE A 70 4.57 20.76 -8.25
C ILE A 70 5.78 21.45 -8.91
N ALA A 71 6.90 20.75 -9.08
CA ALA A 71 8.09 21.31 -9.74
C ALA A 71 7.86 21.70 -11.21
N ARG A 72 6.91 21.05 -11.90
CA ARG A 72 6.51 21.44 -13.26
C ARG A 72 5.55 22.64 -13.27
N ALA A 73 4.71 22.76 -12.24
CA ALA A 73 3.73 23.83 -12.13
C ALA A 73 4.36 25.17 -11.69
N ASP A 74 5.43 25.12 -10.90
CA ASP A 74 6.21 26.30 -10.50
C ASP A 74 7.70 26.14 -10.86
N PRO A 75 8.09 26.45 -12.11
CA PRO A 75 9.48 26.43 -12.55
C PRO A 75 10.29 27.68 -12.12
N ALA A 76 9.64 28.73 -11.57
CA ALA A 76 10.27 30.03 -11.26
C ALA A 76 10.57 30.24 -9.77
N GLY A 77 9.98 29.46 -8.86
CA GLY A 77 10.32 29.46 -7.43
C GLY A 77 9.95 30.76 -6.73
N HIS A 78 8.66 31.10 -6.75
CA HIS A 78 8.11 32.22 -5.97
C HIS A 78 7.67 31.78 -4.57
#